data_AF-A0A7W1LU94-F1
#
_entry.id   AF-A0A7W1LU94-F1
#
_cell.length_a   1.000
_cell.length_b   1.000
_cell.length_c   1.000
_cell.angle_alpha   90.00
_cell.angle_beta   90.00
_cell.angle_gamma   90.00
#
_symmetry.space_group_name_H-M   'P 1'
#
loop_
_entity.id
_entity.type
_entity.pdbx_description
1 polymer ?
#
loop_
_entity_poly.entity_id
_entity_poly.type
_entity_poly.pdbx_seq_one_letter_code
_entity_poly.pdbx_strand_id
1 'polypeptide(L)'
;MAAPPFDLDTWLGQWRDWMTPMTDRLLQLDDRTQSGTTGERDDVAAAFVARKAINDRLDAVESAMGREPAEASTLTNQPVVDDSGGAVGSTLDDAARLLEAIIAKVEREVADREGQHAADTTVRAAIVADLDTVTQLSATLGERTNQVADLRAEAQSGRNPGATA
;
A
#
# COMPACT_ATOMS: atom_id res chain seq x y z
N MET A 1 -30.60 -20.21 -35.77
CA MET A 1 -29.58 -19.36 -35.13
C MET A 1 -29.11 -20.09 -33.90
N ALA A 2 -27.89 -20.63 -33.95
CA ALA A 2 -27.34 -21.44 -32.87
C ALA A 2 -26.96 -20.53 -31.70
N ALA A 3 -27.36 -20.92 -30.48
CA ALA A 3 -26.78 -20.40 -29.25
C ALA A 3 -25.25 -20.60 -29.29
N PRO A 4 -24.44 -19.67 -28.75
CA PRO A 4 -23.00 -19.84 -28.74
C PRO A 4 -22.61 -21.12 -27.96
N PRO A 5 -21.55 -21.84 -28.37
CA PRO A 5 -21.14 -23.13 -27.83
C PRO A 5 -20.31 -22.97 -26.54
N PHE A 6 -20.81 -22.23 -25.56
CA PHE A 6 -20.22 -22.23 -24.23
C PHE A 6 -21.31 -22.45 -23.18
N ASP A 7 -21.02 -23.34 -22.25
CA ASP A 7 -21.90 -23.61 -21.13
C ASP A 7 -21.89 -22.39 -20.19
N LEU A 8 -23.04 -21.70 -20.11
CA LEU A 8 -23.22 -20.50 -19.29
C LEU A 8 -23.00 -20.79 -17.81
N ASP A 9 -23.32 -22.00 -17.35
CA ASP A 9 -23.12 -22.42 -15.96
C ASP A 9 -21.62 -22.53 -15.64
N THR A 10 -20.86 -23.22 -16.50
CA THR A 10 -19.40 -23.28 -16.41
C THR A 10 -18.77 -21.88 -16.49
N TRP A 11 -19.26 -21.01 -17.37
CA TRP A 11 -18.74 -19.64 -17.51
C TRP A 11 -19.00 -18.80 -16.26
N LEU A 12 -20.21 -18.86 -15.69
CA LEU A 12 -20.51 -18.18 -14.43
C LEU A 12 -19.66 -18.72 -13.28
N GLY A 13 -19.47 -20.03 -13.21
CA GLY A 13 -18.59 -20.66 -12.22
C GLY A 13 -17.17 -20.10 -12.29
N GLN A 14 -16.57 -20.04 -13.48
CA GLN A 14 -15.23 -19.48 -13.69
C GLN A 14 -15.13 -18.00 -13.25
N TRP A 15 -16.14 -17.20 -13.57
CA TRP A 15 -16.18 -15.80 -13.14
C TRP A 15 -16.30 -15.64 -11.63
N ARG A 16 -17.12 -16.47 -10.97
CA ARG A 16 -17.26 -16.45 -9.50
C ARG A 16 -15.98 -16.90 -8.80
N ASP A 17 -15.33 -17.92 -9.33
CA ASP A 17 -14.05 -18.41 -8.84
C ASP A 17 -12.96 -17.34 -8.98
N TRP A 18 -12.96 -16.56 -10.06
CA TRP A 18 -12.04 -15.43 -10.24
C TRP A 18 -12.38 -14.24 -9.34
N MET A 19 -13.66 -13.93 -9.15
CA MET A 19 -14.12 -12.80 -8.31
C MET A 19 -13.76 -12.96 -6.82
N THR A 20 -13.71 -14.20 -6.33
CA THR A 20 -13.43 -14.50 -4.93
C THR A 20 -12.07 -13.98 -4.46
N PRO A 21 -10.91 -14.38 -5.05
CA PRO A 21 -9.62 -13.85 -4.66
C PRO A 21 -9.46 -12.34 -4.95
N MET A 22 -10.15 -11.80 -5.95
CA MET A 22 -10.15 -10.34 -6.20
C MET A 22 -10.85 -9.58 -5.07
N THR A 23 -11.95 -10.13 -4.55
CA THR A 23 -12.67 -9.59 -3.40
C THR A 23 -11.77 -9.55 -2.18
N ASP A 24 -11.10 -10.66 -1.88
CA ASP A 24 -10.24 -10.77 -0.70
C ASP A 24 -9.08 -9.76 -0.76
N ARG A 25 -8.43 -9.63 -1.94
CA ARG A 25 -7.39 -8.62 -2.17
C ARG A 25 -7.93 -7.21 -1.96
N LEU A 26 -9.10 -6.91 -2.49
CA LEU A 26 -9.71 -5.58 -2.37
C LEU A 26 -10.06 -5.23 -0.91
N LEU A 27 -10.58 -6.19 -0.14
CA LEU A 27 -10.85 -6.00 1.29
C LEU A 27 -9.56 -5.80 2.10
N GLN A 28 -8.49 -6.53 1.77
CA GLN A 28 -7.18 -6.32 2.40
C GLN A 28 -6.60 -4.95 2.07
N LEU A 29 -6.76 -4.48 0.82
CA LEU A 29 -6.34 -3.14 0.42
C LEU A 29 -7.15 -2.05 1.11
N ASP A 30 -8.45 -2.23 1.27
CA ASP A 30 -9.30 -1.29 2.00
C ASP A 30 -8.78 -1.05 3.42
N ASP A 31 -8.50 -2.13 4.16
CA ASP A 31 -7.91 -2.06 5.51
C ASP A 31 -6.55 -1.35 5.52
N ARG A 32 -5.63 -1.75 4.61
CA ARG A 32 -4.28 -1.17 4.54
C ARG A 32 -4.25 0.31 4.12
N THR A 33 -5.24 0.75 3.36
CA THR A 33 -5.34 2.13 2.87
C THR A 33 -6.09 3.05 3.82
N GLN A 34 -6.69 2.55 4.92
CA GLN A 34 -7.32 3.41 5.94
C GLN A 34 -6.35 4.42 6.56
N SER A 35 -5.10 4.02 6.74
CA SER A 35 -4.00 4.89 7.21
C SER A 35 -3.19 5.53 6.07
N GLY A 36 -3.63 5.28 4.84
CA GLY A 36 -2.96 5.65 3.60
C GLY A 36 -3.30 7.05 3.10
N THR A 37 -2.97 7.30 1.85
CA THR A 37 -3.28 8.58 1.19
C THR A 37 -4.76 8.67 0.78
N THR A 38 -5.25 9.88 0.51
CA THR A 38 -6.59 10.04 -0.09
C THR A 38 -6.68 9.38 -1.47
N GLY A 39 -5.62 9.47 -2.29
CA GLY A 39 -5.60 8.85 -3.61
C GLY A 39 -5.68 7.32 -3.56
N GLU A 40 -4.98 6.68 -2.63
CA GLU A 40 -5.07 5.24 -2.40
C GLU A 40 -6.51 4.82 -2.05
N ARG A 41 -7.18 5.58 -1.18
CA ARG A 41 -8.58 5.32 -0.77
C ARG A 41 -9.57 5.54 -1.92
N ASP A 42 -9.37 6.57 -2.73
CA ASP A 42 -10.21 6.86 -3.90
C ASP A 42 -10.06 5.76 -4.97
N ASP A 43 -8.84 5.25 -5.20
CA ASP A 43 -8.60 4.14 -6.12
C ASP A 43 -9.25 2.84 -5.61
N VAL A 44 -9.17 2.55 -4.31
CA VAL A 44 -9.87 1.41 -3.70
C VAL A 44 -11.39 1.55 -3.85
N ALA A 45 -11.94 2.75 -3.63
CA ALA A 45 -13.36 3.00 -3.82
C ALA A 45 -13.77 2.78 -5.29
N ALA A 46 -12.98 3.24 -6.25
CA ALA A 46 -13.21 2.98 -7.67
C ALA A 46 -13.15 1.48 -8.01
N ALA A 47 -12.23 0.73 -7.41
CA ALA A 47 -12.17 -0.72 -7.55
C ALA A 47 -13.42 -1.41 -6.96
N PHE A 48 -13.97 -0.95 -5.83
CA PHE A 48 -15.25 -1.46 -5.32
C PHE A 48 -16.42 -1.21 -6.26
N VAL A 49 -16.46 -0.05 -6.92
CA VAL A 49 -17.49 0.26 -7.94
C VAL A 49 -17.35 -0.70 -9.12
N ALA A 50 -16.14 -0.91 -9.64
CA ALA A 50 -15.90 -1.85 -10.74
C ALA A 50 -16.26 -3.30 -10.37
N ARG A 51 -15.85 -3.74 -9.17
CA ARG A 51 -16.20 -5.05 -8.61
C ARG A 51 -17.70 -5.24 -8.49
N LYS A 52 -18.44 -4.24 -8.00
CA LYS A 52 -19.89 -4.28 -7.89
C LYS A 52 -20.54 -4.41 -9.28
N ALA A 53 -20.14 -3.56 -10.23
CA ALA A 53 -20.69 -3.58 -11.58
C ALA A 53 -20.50 -4.94 -12.30
N ILE A 54 -19.33 -5.57 -12.11
CA ILE A 54 -19.07 -6.93 -12.59
C ILE A 54 -20.02 -7.93 -11.91
N ASN A 55 -20.14 -7.89 -10.59
CA ASN A 55 -21.01 -8.80 -9.84
C ASN A 55 -22.48 -8.67 -10.24
N ASP A 56 -22.99 -7.44 -10.35
CA ASP A 56 -24.37 -7.16 -10.75
C ASP A 56 -24.67 -7.72 -12.14
N ARG A 57 -23.68 -7.67 -13.06
CA ARG A 57 -23.80 -8.30 -14.37
C ARG A 57 -23.86 -9.83 -14.26
N LEU A 58 -23.01 -10.45 -13.44
CA LEU A 58 -23.03 -11.91 -13.26
C LEU A 58 -24.36 -12.38 -12.66
N ASP A 59 -24.90 -11.65 -11.68
CA ASP A 59 -26.20 -11.95 -11.06
C ASP A 59 -27.37 -11.76 -12.05
N ALA A 60 -27.28 -10.78 -12.94
CA ALA A 60 -28.24 -10.60 -14.02
C ALA A 60 -28.22 -11.76 -15.03
N VAL A 61 -27.02 -12.25 -15.40
CA VAL A 61 -26.86 -13.41 -16.28
C VAL A 61 -27.43 -14.67 -15.63
N GLU A 62 -27.10 -14.93 -14.35
CA GLU A 62 -27.66 -16.07 -13.61
C GLU A 62 -29.18 -16.03 -13.53
N SER A 63 -29.74 -14.86 -13.24
CA SER A 63 -31.19 -14.65 -13.17
C SER A 63 -31.89 -14.92 -14.51
N ALA A 64 -31.24 -14.53 -15.62
CA ALA A 64 -31.76 -14.73 -16.98
C ALA A 64 -31.63 -16.19 -17.45
N MET A 65 -30.61 -16.94 -17.00
CA MET A 65 -30.39 -18.33 -17.41
C MET A 65 -31.60 -19.25 -17.14
N GLY A 66 -32.30 -19.04 -16.03
CA GLY A 66 -33.46 -19.86 -15.66
C GLY A 66 -34.75 -19.54 -16.40
N ARG A 67 -34.85 -18.37 -17.05
CA ARG A 67 -36.09 -17.90 -17.71
C ARG A 67 -35.93 -17.77 -19.22
N GLU A 68 -34.85 -17.13 -19.67
CA GLU A 68 -34.61 -16.75 -21.05
C GLU A 68 -33.12 -16.91 -21.42
N PRO A 69 -32.68 -18.13 -21.80
CA PRO A 69 -31.27 -18.40 -22.10
C PRO A 69 -30.67 -17.54 -23.23
N ALA A 70 -31.50 -17.08 -24.17
CA ALA A 70 -31.08 -16.16 -25.23
C ALA A 70 -30.79 -14.75 -24.72
N GLU A 71 -31.53 -14.29 -23.71
CA GLU A 71 -31.29 -13.01 -23.04
C GLU A 71 -30.01 -13.09 -22.20
N ALA A 72 -29.81 -14.18 -21.46
CA ALA A 72 -28.58 -14.43 -20.71
C ALA A 72 -27.32 -14.32 -21.60
N SER A 73 -27.34 -14.95 -22.78
CA SER A 73 -26.25 -14.86 -23.75
C SER A 73 -26.07 -13.46 -24.37
N THR A 74 -27.10 -12.62 -24.35
CA THR A 74 -27.00 -11.24 -24.84
C THR A 74 -26.34 -10.35 -23.78
N LEU A 75 -26.71 -10.54 -22.51
CA LEU A 75 -26.14 -9.82 -21.36
C LEU A 75 -24.64 -10.02 -21.22
N THR A 76 -24.10 -11.20 -21.54
CA THR A 76 -22.65 -11.44 -21.50
C THR A 76 -21.85 -10.56 -22.47
N ASN A 77 -22.49 -10.05 -23.53
CA ASN A 77 -21.87 -9.25 -24.58
C ASN A 77 -22.15 -7.74 -24.46
N GLN A 78 -22.88 -7.31 -23.42
CA GLN A 78 -23.21 -5.90 -23.22
C GLN A 78 -22.09 -5.16 -22.45
N PRO A 79 -21.93 -3.85 -22.65
CA PRO A 79 -21.03 -3.02 -21.85
C PRO A 79 -21.38 -3.09 -20.35
N VAL A 80 -20.36 -3.11 -19.49
CA VAL A 80 -20.53 -3.10 -18.03
C VAL A 80 -20.64 -1.65 -17.58
N VAL A 81 -21.71 -1.34 -16.84
CA VAL A 81 -22.00 0.00 -16.32
C VAL A 81 -22.17 -0.05 -14.81
N ASP A 82 -21.83 1.03 -14.13
CA ASP A 82 -22.08 1.21 -12.70
C ASP A 82 -23.51 1.69 -12.41
N ASP A 83 -23.85 1.83 -11.13
CA ASP A 83 -25.17 2.30 -10.67
C ASP A 83 -25.53 3.72 -11.17
N SER A 84 -24.52 4.53 -11.48
CA SER A 84 -24.70 5.89 -12.00
C SER A 84 -24.84 5.94 -13.53
N GLY A 85 -24.76 4.79 -14.19
CA GLY A 85 -24.74 4.68 -15.64
C GLY A 85 -23.38 5.00 -16.26
N GLY A 86 -22.33 5.13 -15.44
CA GLY A 86 -20.95 5.29 -15.88
C GLY A 86 -20.43 4.00 -16.50
N ALA A 87 -19.73 4.10 -17.63
CA ALA A 87 -19.14 2.94 -18.27
C ALA A 87 -17.91 2.45 -17.49
N VAL A 88 -17.95 1.22 -16.99
CA VAL A 88 -16.83 0.56 -16.32
C VAL A 88 -15.96 -0.19 -17.34
N GLY A 89 -16.57 -0.80 -18.35
CA GLY A 89 -15.87 -1.53 -19.41
C GLY A 89 -16.75 -1.82 -20.61
N SER A 90 -16.13 -1.99 -21.78
CA SER A 90 -16.86 -2.35 -23.00
C SER A 90 -17.33 -3.80 -23.01
N THR A 91 -16.64 -4.65 -22.23
CA THR A 91 -16.93 -6.06 -21.97
C THR A 91 -16.66 -6.38 -20.50
N LEU A 92 -17.09 -7.55 -20.03
CA LEU A 92 -16.73 -8.06 -18.71
C LEU A 92 -15.21 -8.25 -18.55
N ASP A 93 -14.53 -8.73 -19.59
CA ASP A 93 -13.08 -8.89 -19.59
C ASP A 93 -12.35 -7.55 -19.43
N ASP A 94 -12.84 -6.49 -20.08
CA ASP A 94 -12.26 -5.15 -19.93
C ASP A 94 -12.48 -4.59 -18.53
N ALA A 95 -13.67 -4.76 -17.96
CA ALA A 95 -13.95 -4.36 -16.59
C ALA A 95 -13.08 -5.13 -15.60
N ALA A 96 -12.84 -6.42 -15.84
CA ALA A 96 -11.95 -7.26 -15.04
C ALA A 96 -10.50 -6.80 -15.11
N ARG A 97 -9.99 -6.51 -16.31
CA ARG A 97 -8.65 -5.95 -16.50
C ARG A 97 -8.49 -4.59 -15.82
N LEU A 98 -9.52 -3.74 -15.86
CA LEU A 98 -9.53 -2.48 -15.15
C LEU A 98 -9.42 -2.71 -13.64
N LEU A 99 -10.24 -3.61 -13.08
CA LEU A 99 -10.19 -3.97 -11.67
C LEU A 99 -8.81 -4.48 -11.26
N GLU A 100 -8.24 -5.42 -12.03
CA GLU A 100 -6.89 -5.95 -11.77
C GLU A 100 -5.81 -4.87 -11.83
N ALA A 101 -5.91 -3.95 -12.79
CA ALA A 101 -4.97 -2.85 -12.94
C ALA A 101 -5.03 -1.88 -11.76
N ILE A 102 -6.23 -1.55 -11.28
CA ILE A 102 -6.41 -0.69 -10.09
C ILE A 102 -5.85 -1.40 -8.86
N ILE A 103 -6.22 -2.66 -8.62
CA ILE A 103 -5.71 -3.45 -7.49
C ILE A 103 -4.17 -3.51 -7.52
N ALA A 104 -3.58 -3.85 -8.67
CA ALA A 104 -2.13 -3.96 -8.82
C ALA A 104 -1.39 -2.62 -8.66
N LYS A 105 -2.03 -1.50 -9.03
CA LYS A 105 -1.51 -0.16 -8.79
C LYS A 105 -1.49 0.15 -7.29
N VAL A 106 -2.63 -0.02 -6.61
CA VAL A 106 -2.74 0.28 -5.18
C VAL A 106 -1.83 -0.64 -4.36
N GLU A 107 -1.75 -1.94 -4.67
CA GLU A 107 -0.82 -2.86 -4.00
C GLU A 107 0.64 -2.36 -4.05
N ARG A 108 1.05 -1.83 -5.20
CA ARG A 108 2.39 -1.30 -5.40
C ARG A 108 2.61 -0.02 -4.60
N GLU A 109 1.67 0.92 -4.66
CA GLU A 109 1.75 2.18 -3.93
C GLU A 109 1.80 1.96 -2.41
N VAL A 110 0.95 1.07 -1.90
CA VAL A 110 0.94 0.69 -0.48
C VAL A 110 2.25 0.01 -0.09
N ALA A 111 2.77 -0.91 -0.90
CA ALA A 111 4.05 -1.56 -0.64
C ALA A 111 5.24 -0.58 -0.65
N ASP A 112 5.26 0.36 -1.60
CA ASP A 112 6.29 1.39 -1.69
C ASP A 112 6.26 2.31 -0.46
N ARG A 113 5.06 2.73 -0.02
CA ARG A 113 4.87 3.53 1.19
C ARG A 113 5.31 2.80 2.46
N GLU A 114 4.89 1.56 2.63
CA GLU A 114 5.30 0.72 3.77
C GLU A 114 6.82 0.52 3.79
N GLY A 115 7.44 0.28 2.62
CA GLY A 115 8.88 0.20 2.48
C GLY A 115 9.62 1.48 2.85
N GLN A 116 9.08 2.65 2.45
CA GLN A 116 9.62 3.96 2.83
C GLN A 116 9.54 4.20 4.33
N HIS A 117 8.42 3.85 4.98
CA HIS A 117 8.28 3.98 6.42
C HIS A 117 9.27 3.10 7.19
N ALA A 118 9.50 1.87 6.74
CA ALA A 118 10.51 0.99 7.32
C ALA A 118 11.92 1.59 7.19
N ALA A 119 12.25 2.12 6.01
CA ALA A 119 13.54 2.76 5.77
C ALA A 119 13.75 4.02 6.63
N ASP A 120 12.75 4.91 6.73
CA ASP A 120 12.82 6.11 7.58
C ASP A 120 13.01 5.73 9.06
N THR A 121 12.33 4.68 9.52
CA THR A 121 12.49 4.17 10.89
C THR A 121 13.93 3.71 11.16
N THR A 122 14.54 2.98 10.21
CA THR A 122 15.94 2.55 10.32
C THR A 122 16.89 3.74 10.34
N VAL A 123 16.69 4.73 9.47
CA VAL A 123 17.52 5.94 9.43
C VAL A 123 17.41 6.74 10.73
N ARG A 124 16.21 6.92 11.27
CA ARG A 124 16.00 7.60 12.56
C ARG A 124 16.69 6.88 13.72
N ALA A 125 16.60 5.55 13.76
CA ALA A 125 17.28 4.77 14.78
C ALA A 125 18.82 4.94 14.72
N ALA A 126 19.39 4.96 13.50
CA ALA A 126 20.81 5.23 13.31
C ALA A 126 21.21 6.64 13.77
N ILE A 127 20.41 7.67 13.41
CA ILE A 127 20.64 9.05 13.85
C ILE A 127 20.64 9.15 15.39
N VAL A 128 19.69 8.49 16.06
CA VAL A 128 19.65 8.48 17.53
C VAL A 128 20.92 7.86 18.12
N ALA A 129 21.36 6.72 17.60
CA ALA A 129 22.60 6.08 18.06
C ALA A 129 23.85 6.94 17.82
N ASP A 130 23.91 7.64 16.68
CA ASP A 130 25.00 8.58 16.38
C ASP A 130 24.99 9.77 17.35
N LEU A 131 23.81 10.32 17.66
CA LEU A 131 23.67 11.41 18.63
C LEU A 131 24.07 10.99 20.05
N ASP A 132 23.73 9.77 20.46
CA ASP A 132 24.18 9.20 21.74
C ASP A 132 25.71 9.08 21.79
N THR A 133 26.32 8.64 20.68
CA THR A 133 27.78 8.54 20.54
C THR A 133 28.44 9.91 20.63
N VAL A 134 27.91 10.92 19.94
CA VAL A 134 28.41 12.31 19.99
C VAL A 134 28.28 12.89 21.39
N THR A 135 27.19 12.59 22.09
CA THR A 135 26.98 13.00 23.49
C THR A 135 28.05 12.42 24.41
N GLN A 136 28.33 11.12 24.29
CA GLN A 136 29.37 10.45 25.06
C GLN A 136 30.76 11.02 24.77
N LEU A 137 31.11 11.20 23.49
CA LEU A 137 32.40 11.77 23.08
C LEU A 137 32.58 13.20 23.61
N SER A 138 31.51 14.00 23.61
CA SER A 138 31.53 15.37 24.13
C SER A 138 31.80 15.39 25.64
N ALA A 139 31.19 14.48 26.39
CA ALA A 139 31.47 14.33 27.82
C ALA A 139 32.92 13.93 28.09
N THR A 140 33.45 12.95 27.35
CA THR A 140 34.86 12.54 27.45
C THR A 140 35.81 13.69 27.09
N LEU A 141 35.52 14.44 26.03
CA LEU A 141 36.34 15.60 25.65
C LEU A 141 36.35 16.68 26.74
N GLY A 142 35.21 16.93 27.37
CA GLY A 142 35.11 17.83 28.53
C GLY A 142 35.99 17.39 29.68
N GLU A 143 35.95 16.10 30.04
CA GLU A 143 36.81 15.53 31.09
C GLU A 143 38.30 15.69 30.76
N ARG A 144 38.71 15.36 29.52
CA ARG A 144 40.10 15.52 29.07
C ARG A 144 40.55 16.97 29.08
N THR A 145 39.67 17.90 28.71
CA THR A 145 39.97 19.34 28.74
C THR A 145 40.21 19.82 30.17
N ASN A 146 39.41 19.36 31.13
CA ASN A 146 39.60 19.67 32.55
C ASN A 146 40.93 19.09 33.08
N GLN A 147 41.23 17.82 32.77
CA GLN A 147 42.50 17.18 33.15
C GLN A 147 43.72 17.97 32.64
N VAL A 148 43.68 18.46 31.39
CA VAL A 148 44.75 19.28 30.82
C VAL A 148 44.87 20.63 31.54
N ALA A 149 43.75 21.26 31.93
CA ALA A 149 43.76 22.50 32.68
C ALA A 149 44.40 22.32 34.07
N ASP A 150 44.05 21.24 34.78
CA ASP A 150 44.62 20.91 36.09
C ASP A 150 46.13 20.67 36.00
N LEU A 151 46.60 19.85 35.05
CA LEU A 151 48.02 19.62 34.81
C LEU A 151 48.78 20.92 34.48
N ARG A 152 48.15 21.85 33.76
CA ARG A 152 48.74 23.15 33.45
C ARG A 152 48.87 24.03 34.70
N ALA A 153 47.88 24.02 35.58
CA ALA A 153 47.91 24.74 36.85
C ALA A 153 48.97 24.17 37.81
N GLU A 154 49.09 22.84 37.88
CA GLU A 154 50.15 22.16 38.63
C GLU A 154 51.54 22.51 38.11
N ALA A 155 51.76 22.45 36.79
CA ALA A 155 53.05 22.78 36.17
C ALA A 155 53.47 24.24 36.41
N GLN A 156 52.52 25.18 36.46
CA GLN A 156 52.79 26.59 36.78
C GLN A 156 53.13 26.79 38.26
N SER A 157 52.45 26.07 39.15
CA SER A 157 52.69 26.13 40.59
C SER A 157 54.04 25.48 40.96
N GLY A 158 54.36 24.34 40.34
CA GLY A 158 55.64 23.64 40.50
C GLY A 158 56.84 24.32 39.83
N ARG A 159 56.61 25.28 38.91
CA ARG A 159 57.65 26.17 38.36
C ARG A 159 58.03 27.31 39.31
N ASN A 160 57.33 27.47 40.43
CA ASN A 160 57.56 28.52 41.40
C ASN A 160 58.29 28.08 42.70
N PRO A 161 59.33 27.21 42.69
CA PRO A 161 60.04 26.82 43.91
C PRO A 161 61.18 27.80 44.30
N GLY A 162 61.12 29.08 43.89
CA GLY A 162 62.26 29.98 44.04
C GLY A 162 62.00 31.49 44.09
N ALA A 163 60.78 31.95 44.42
CA ALA A 163 60.52 33.36 44.69
C ALA A 163 60.36 33.63 46.19
N THR A 164 61.30 33.14 46.99
CA THR A 164 61.53 33.62 48.36
C THR A 164 63.04 33.76 48.59
N ALA A 165 63.53 34.98 48.37
CA ALA A 165 64.59 35.63 49.14
C ALA A 165 64.61 37.12 48.76
#